data_AF-A0A512AZD6-F1
#
_entry.id   AF-A0A512AZD6-F1
#
_cell.length_a   1.000
_cell.length_b   1.000
_cell.length_c   1.000
_cell.angle_alpha   90.00
_cell.angle_beta   90.00
_cell.angle_gamma   90.00
#
_symmetry.space_group_name_H-M   'P 1'
#
loop_
_entity.id
_entity.type
_entity.pdbx_description
1 polymer ?
#
loop_
_entity_poly.entity_id
_entity_poly.type
_entity_poly.pdbx_seq_one_letter_code
_entity_poly.pdbx_strand_id
1 'polypeptide(L)'
;MPTLVHLADEKNSLKIIKNGIKTGKYGNGVYCMPVLQNFYVSHQWLRELKRSGAKSYVGVYFKVPSAEMVFAGKYGQKHRHITLGEAIKEILSLADPLGYELILDRKIAPEEITKIRHLPQTLGWRYFPGSHNKKPCNCEYCLRGTIKGKKTQKRLNQETEDE
;
A
#
# COMPACT_ATOMS: atom_id res chain seq x y z
N MET A 1 -2.95 19.61 10.30
CA MET A 1 -3.46 18.77 9.19
C MET A 1 -2.37 17.82 8.75
N PRO A 2 -2.49 16.52 9.06
CA PRO A 2 -1.60 15.48 8.56
C PRO A 2 -1.56 15.45 7.03
N THR A 3 -0.42 15.05 6.47
CA THR A 3 -0.29 14.74 5.05
C THR A 3 -0.41 13.23 4.87
N LEU A 4 -1.26 12.82 3.93
CA LEU A 4 -1.48 11.44 3.57
C LEU A 4 -0.96 11.17 2.15
N VAL A 5 -0.66 9.91 1.87
CA VAL A 5 -0.28 9.43 0.54
C VAL A 5 -1.21 8.32 0.08
N HIS A 6 -1.77 8.48 -1.11
CA HIS A 6 -2.47 7.44 -1.86
C HIS A 6 -1.57 6.93 -2.98
N LEU A 7 -1.54 5.61 -3.19
CA LEU A 7 -0.78 5.00 -4.27
C LEU A 7 -1.68 4.78 -5.48
N ALA A 8 -1.35 5.41 -6.60
CA ALA A 8 -2.10 5.30 -7.84
C ALA A 8 -1.23 4.86 -9.01
N ASP A 9 -1.84 4.19 -10.00
CA ASP A 9 -1.22 3.97 -11.31
C ASP A 9 -0.85 5.34 -11.91
N GLU A 10 0.39 5.49 -12.36
CA GLU A 10 0.89 6.70 -12.99
C GLU A 10 0.01 7.20 -14.15
N LYS A 11 -0.60 6.28 -14.91
CA LYS A 11 -1.51 6.63 -16.03
C LYS A 11 -2.75 7.42 -15.58
N ASN A 12 -3.14 7.29 -14.32
CA ASN A 12 -4.29 7.99 -13.75
C ASN A 12 -3.92 9.34 -13.14
N SER A 13 -2.63 9.69 -13.05
CA SER A 13 -2.16 10.93 -12.39
C SER A 13 -2.86 12.19 -12.91
N LEU A 14 -2.92 12.39 -14.24
CA LEU A 14 -3.58 13.54 -14.84
C LEU A 14 -5.09 13.59 -14.56
N LYS A 15 -5.75 12.43 -14.51
CA LYS A 15 -7.18 12.35 -14.16
C LYS A 15 -7.41 12.69 -12.69
N ILE A 16 -6.51 12.24 -11.81
CA ILE A 16 -6.56 12.50 -10.38
C ILE A 16 -6.34 13.98 -10.06
N ILE A 17 -5.38 14.64 -10.73
CA ILE A 17 -5.18 16.08 -10.57
C ILE A 17 -6.45 16.87 -10.92
N LYS A 18 -7.16 16.47 -11.98
CA LYS A 18 -8.36 17.19 -12.45
C LYS A 18 -9.62 16.89 -11.64
N ASN A 19 -9.79 15.66 -11.17
CA ASN A 19 -11.07 15.19 -10.61
C ASN A 19 -10.98 14.77 -9.14
N GLY A 20 -9.79 14.80 -8.55
CA GLY A 20 -9.54 14.24 -7.24
C GLY A 20 -9.45 12.72 -7.26
N ILE A 21 -9.49 12.12 -6.07
CA ILE A 21 -9.47 10.67 -5.88
C ILE A 21 -10.89 10.21 -5.55
N LYS A 22 -11.47 9.40 -6.44
CA LYS A 22 -12.80 8.81 -6.24
C LYS A 22 -12.70 7.57 -5.37
N THR A 23 -13.77 7.25 -4.66
CA THR A 23 -13.93 5.93 -4.04
C THR A 23 -13.94 4.87 -5.15
N GLY A 24 -13.22 3.77 -4.93
CA GLY A 24 -13.02 2.75 -5.96
C GLY A 24 -14.31 2.00 -6.32
N LYS A 25 -14.34 1.38 -7.51
CA LYS A 25 -15.49 0.58 -8.01
C LYS A 25 -15.91 -0.56 -7.06
N TYR A 26 -14.99 -1.06 -6.23
CA TYR A 26 -15.17 -2.22 -5.34
C TYR A 26 -14.88 -1.89 -3.87
N GLY A 27 -14.68 -0.62 -3.52
CA GLY A 27 -14.18 -0.23 -2.20
C GLY A 27 -14.98 0.90 -1.59
N ASN A 28 -15.19 0.82 -0.27
CA ASN A 28 -15.95 1.79 0.51
C ASN A 28 -15.17 3.10 0.77
N GLY A 29 -14.08 3.37 0.05
CA GLY A 29 -13.23 4.51 0.37
C GLY A 29 -11.95 4.66 -0.44
N VAL A 30 -11.12 5.62 -0.03
CA VAL A 30 -9.79 5.93 -0.56
C VAL A 30 -8.72 5.40 0.40
N TYR A 31 -8.02 4.37 -0.05
CA TYR A 31 -6.87 3.81 0.67
C TYR A 31 -5.71 4.81 0.69
N CYS A 32 -5.16 5.08 1.86
CA CYS A 32 -4.01 5.95 2.02
C CYS A 32 -3.21 5.59 3.27
N MET A 33 -2.06 6.22 3.44
CA MET A 33 -1.24 6.11 4.64
C MET A 33 -0.77 7.50 5.07
N PRO A 34 -0.56 7.76 6.37
CA PRO A 34 0.11 8.97 6.79
C PRO A 34 1.54 9.00 6.29
N VAL A 35 2.00 10.18 5.89
CA VAL A 35 3.41 10.40 5.59
C VAL A 35 4.18 10.48 6.91
N LEU A 36 4.90 9.41 7.21
CA LEU A 36 5.72 9.25 8.41
C LEU A 36 7.20 9.44 8.08
N GLN A 37 8.03 9.61 9.13
CA GLN A 37 9.50 9.59 8.99
C GLN A 37 9.98 8.29 8.35
N ASN A 38 9.34 7.17 8.67
CA ASN A 38 9.60 5.91 8.00
C ASN A 38 8.89 5.86 6.63
N PHE A 39 9.67 6.12 5.57
CA PHE A 39 9.18 6.12 4.19
C PHE A 39 8.59 4.77 3.77
N TYR A 40 9.16 3.66 4.28
CA TYR A 40 8.71 2.32 3.94
C TYR A 40 7.28 2.06 4.41
N VAL A 41 6.96 2.43 5.66
CA VAL A 41 5.61 2.26 6.23
C VAL A 41 4.56 3.06 5.46
N SER A 42 4.92 4.29 5.06
CA SER A 42 4.03 5.19 4.31
C SER A 42 3.71 4.67 2.91
N HIS A 43 4.60 3.87 2.30
CA HIS A 43 4.46 3.37 0.92
C HIS A 43 4.48 1.84 0.84
N GLN A 44 4.18 1.16 1.96
CA GLN A 44 4.41 -0.29 2.13
C GLN A 44 3.63 -1.16 1.14
N TRP A 45 2.52 -0.64 0.61
CA TRP A 45 1.60 -1.34 -0.29
C TRP A 45 2.03 -1.32 -1.77
N LEU A 46 3.07 -0.57 -2.14
CA LEU A 46 3.42 -0.34 -3.54
C LEU A 46 3.67 -1.64 -4.31
N ARG A 47 4.52 -2.53 -3.79
CA ARG A 47 4.84 -3.79 -4.48
C ARG A 47 3.68 -4.79 -4.49
N GLU A 48 2.79 -4.73 -3.52
CA GLU A 48 1.58 -5.54 -3.54
C GLU A 48 0.62 -5.05 -4.62
N LEU A 49 0.37 -3.74 -4.69
CA LEU A 49 -0.49 -3.14 -5.70
C LEU A 49 0.04 -3.37 -7.13
N LYS A 50 1.36 -3.39 -7.35
CA LYS A 50 1.94 -3.72 -8.68
C LYS A 50 1.56 -5.11 -9.19
N ARG A 51 1.09 -6.02 -8.34
CA ARG A 51 0.58 -7.33 -8.80
C ARG A 51 -0.69 -7.21 -9.63
N SER A 52 -1.44 -6.12 -9.50
CA SER A 52 -2.66 -5.88 -10.30
C SER A 52 -2.39 -5.49 -11.75
N GLY A 53 -1.12 -5.39 -12.18
CA GLY A 53 -0.72 -5.20 -13.57
C GLY A 53 -0.24 -3.78 -13.94
N ALA A 54 -0.26 -2.83 -13.00
CA ALA A 54 0.26 -1.49 -13.24
C ALA A 54 1.79 -1.46 -13.32
N LYS A 55 2.32 -0.80 -14.37
CA LYS A 55 3.78 -0.74 -14.64
C LYS A 55 4.53 0.11 -13.61
N SER A 56 3.94 1.24 -13.23
CA SER A 56 4.52 2.23 -12.33
C SER A 56 3.44 2.86 -11.46
N TYR A 57 3.82 3.12 -10.21
CA TYR A 57 2.96 3.82 -9.25
C TYR A 57 3.55 5.17 -8.87
N VAL A 58 2.66 6.13 -8.62
CA VAL A 58 2.96 7.44 -8.07
C VAL A 58 2.34 7.59 -6.69
N GLY A 59 2.95 8.41 -5.85
CA GLY A 59 2.36 8.87 -4.59
C GLY A 59 1.57 10.14 -4.85
N VAL A 60 0.28 10.11 -4.54
CA VAL A 60 -0.61 11.28 -4.55
C VAL A 60 -0.73 11.77 -3.12
N TYR A 61 -0.23 12.97 -2.84
CA TYR A 61 -0.15 13.54 -1.50
C TYR A 61 -1.23 14.58 -1.29
N PHE A 62 -1.95 14.48 -0.18
CA PHE A 62 -3.05 15.39 0.16
C PHE A 62 -3.11 15.63 1.67
N LYS A 63 -3.79 16.70 2.08
CA LYS A 63 -3.92 17.07 3.50
C LYS A 63 -5.36 16.93 3.96
N VAL A 64 -5.53 16.40 5.16
CA VAL A 64 -6.85 16.15 5.77
C VAL A 64 -6.82 16.62 7.23
N PRO A 65 -7.94 17.11 7.80
CA PRO A 65 -8.02 17.38 9.24
C PRO A 65 -7.82 16.13 10.09
N SER A 66 -7.17 16.25 11.25
CA SER A 66 -6.98 15.09 12.15
C SER A 66 -8.29 14.55 12.73
N ALA A 67 -9.35 15.36 12.73
CA ALA A 67 -10.69 14.98 13.20
C ALA A 67 -11.51 14.23 12.14
N GLU A 68 -11.00 14.10 10.91
CA GLU A 68 -11.68 13.34 9.86
C GLU A 68 -11.80 11.87 10.28
N MET A 69 -12.95 11.28 10.01
CA MET A 69 -13.20 9.87 10.29
C MET A 69 -12.55 8.98 9.23
N VAL A 70 -11.95 7.88 9.67
CA VAL A 70 -11.27 6.90 8.83
C VAL A 70 -11.57 5.49 9.33
N PHE A 71 -11.56 4.53 8.42
CA PHE A 71 -11.43 3.13 8.78
C PHE A 71 -9.96 2.77 8.91
N ALA A 72 -9.56 2.27 10.07
CA ALA A 72 -8.17 1.95 10.37
C ALA A 72 -8.05 0.54 10.98
N GLY A 73 -7.06 -0.23 10.54
CA GLY A 73 -6.85 -1.60 11.02
C GLY A 73 -5.67 -2.29 10.36
N LYS A 74 -5.37 -3.53 10.79
CA LYS A 74 -4.41 -4.39 10.10
C LYS A 74 -5.11 -5.16 8.97
N TYR A 75 -4.34 -5.44 7.92
CA TYR A 75 -4.75 -6.27 6.80
C TYR A 75 -5.30 -7.61 7.26
N GLY A 76 -6.46 -7.97 6.71
CA GLY A 76 -7.19 -9.18 7.08
C GLY A 76 -7.90 -9.12 8.43
N GLN A 77 -7.91 -7.96 9.10
CA GLN A 77 -8.62 -7.74 10.36
C GLN A 77 -9.76 -6.74 10.21
N LYS A 78 -10.66 -6.74 11.19
CA LYS A 78 -11.77 -5.77 11.24
C LYS A 78 -11.21 -4.36 11.42
N HIS A 79 -11.60 -3.46 10.53
CA HIS A 79 -11.26 -2.04 10.65
C HIS A 79 -12.16 -1.35 11.67
N ARG A 80 -11.58 -0.44 12.44
CA ARG A 80 -12.31 0.45 13.37
C ARG A 80 -12.54 1.80 12.70
N HIS A 81 -13.70 2.40 12.98
CA HIS A 81 -14.04 3.74 12.51
C HIS A 81 -13.65 4.75 13.58
N ILE A 82 -12.51 5.42 13.39
CA ILE A 82 -11.87 6.31 14.37
C ILE A 82 -11.39 7.58 13.68
N THR A 83 -10.94 8.58 14.43
CA THR A 83 -10.37 9.79 13.82
C THR A 83 -8.99 9.51 13.22
N LEU A 84 -8.62 10.30 12.21
CA LEU A 84 -7.30 10.24 11.59
C LEU A 84 -6.17 10.44 12.61
N GLY A 85 -6.36 11.36 13.57
CA GLY A 85 -5.39 11.61 14.64
C GLY A 85 -5.15 10.38 15.50
N GLU A 86 -6.21 9.67 15.87
CA GLU A 86 -6.12 8.41 16.62
C GLU A 86 -5.42 7.32 15.80
N ALA A 87 -5.79 7.14 14.53
CA ALA A 87 -5.16 6.15 13.67
C ALA A 87 -3.65 6.40 13.51
N ILE A 88 -3.23 7.66 13.35
CA ILE A 88 -1.81 8.02 13.28
C ILE A 88 -1.09 7.69 14.59
N LYS A 89 -1.70 8.02 15.73
CA LYS A 89 -1.15 7.70 17.06
C LYS A 89 -0.98 6.20 17.23
N GLU A 90 -1.95 5.40 16.80
CA GLU A 90 -1.87 3.94 16.84
C GLU A 90 -0.72 3.42 15.98
N ILE A 91 -0.61 3.85 14.71
CA ILE A 91 0.49 3.43 13.82
C ILE A 91 1.86 3.73 14.44
N LEU A 92 2.03 4.93 15.02
CA LEU A 92 3.28 5.34 15.66
C LEU A 92 3.60 4.56 16.94
N SER A 93 2.59 3.99 17.60
CA SER A 93 2.74 3.23 18.85
C SER A 93 2.94 1.72 18.62
N LEU A 94 2.72 1.23 17.39
CA LEU A 94 2.89 -0.18 17.07
C LEU A 94 4.37 -0.55 16.98
N ALA A 95 4.73 -1.67 17.61
CA ALA A 95 6.05 -2.29 17.42
C ALA A 95 6.27 -2.72 15.95
N ASP A 96 5.21 -3.19 15.29
CA ASP A 96 5.21 -3.50 13.85
C ASP A 96 4.00 -2.83 13.15
N PRO A 97 4.23 -1.70 12.45
CA PRO A 97 3.19 -0.97 11.71
C PRO A 97 2.93 -1.56 10.31
N LEU A 98 3.60 -2.66 9.92
CA LEU A 98 3.37 -3.28 8.63
C LEU A 98 2.00 -3.97 8.57
N GLY A 99 1.39 -3.91 7.40
CA GLY A 99 0.03 -4.36 7.15
C GLY A 99 -1.05 -3.41 7.64
N TYR A 100 -0.70 -2.25 8.20
CA TYR A 100 -1.72 -1.27 8.58
C TYR A 100 -2.37 -0.66 7.33
N GLU A 101 -3.67 -0.50 7.40
CA GLU A 101 -4.54 0.05 6.36
C GLU A 101 -5.31 1.23 6.94
N LEU A 102 -5.38 2.30 6.15
CA LEU A 102 -6.18 3.47 6.47
C LEU A 102 -7.02 3.83 5.24
N ILE A 103 -8.32 3.96 5.44
CA ILE A 103 -9.31 4.16 4.39
C ILE A 103 -10.16 5.36 4.76
N LEU A 104 -10.12 6.39 3.92
CA LEU A 104 -11.06 7.51 4.01
C LEU A 104 -12.36 7.12 3.35
N ASP A 105 -13.49 7.33 4.02
CA ASP A 105 -14.83 6.94 3.56
C ASP A 105 -15.45 7.91 2.53
N ARG A 106 -14.72 8.96 2.18
CA ARG A 106 -15.11 9.94 1.16
C ARG A 106 -14.10 10.07 0.04
N LYS A 107 -14.54 10.71 -1.05
CA LYS A 107 -13.65 11.16 -2.12
C LYS A 107 -12.71 12.26 -1.61
N ILE A 108 -11.54 12.36 -2.24
CA ILE A 108 -10.60 13.46 -2.04
C ILE A 108 -10.78 14.45 -3.18
N ALA A 109 -11.01 15.71 -2.85
CA ALA A 109 -11.21 16.77 -3.82
C ALA A 109 -9.88 17.14 -4.50
N PRO A 110 -9.91 17.65 -5.75
CA PRO A 110 -8.70 18.14 -6.44
C PRO A 110 -7.89 19.12 -5.59
N GLU A 111 -8.57 20.00 -4.84
CA GLU A 111 -7.96 21.09 -4.08
C GLU A 111 -7.25 20.59 -2.81
N GLU A 112 -7.61 19.40 -2.32
CA GLU A 112 -6.94 18.75 -1.19
C GLU A 112 -5.58 18.15 -1.61
N ILE A 113 -5.38 17.92 -2.91
CA ILE A 113 -4.17 17.34 -3.48
C ILE A 113 -3.07 18.39 -3.53
N THR A 114 -2.00 18.11 -2.78
CA THR A 114 -0.85 19.01 -2.67
C THR A 114 0.21 18.75 -3.74
N LYS A 115 0.43 17.47 -4.11
CA LYS A 115 1.45 17.08 -5.10
C LYS A 115 1.30 15.62 -5.51
N ILE A 116 1.85 15.29 -6.66
CA ILE A 116 2.09 13.90 -7.11
C ILE A 116 3.60 13.70 -7.28
N ARG A 117 4.13 12.57 -6.84
CA ARG A 117 5.56 12.22 -6.98
C ARG A 117 5.75 10.80 -7.49
N HIS A 118 6.79 10.60 -8.30
CA HIS A 118 7.27 9.25 -8.60
C HIS A 118 7.87 8.62 -7.35
N LEU A 119 7.65 7.32 -7.19
CA LEU A 119 8.14 6.53 -6.07
C LEU A 119 9.19 5.53 -6.53
N PRO A 120 10.17 5.18 -5.68
CA PRO A 120 11.03 4.03 -5.94
C PRO A 120 10.20 2.75 -6.08
N GLN A 121 10.23 2.14 -7.26
CA GLN A 121 9.35 1.02 -7.63
C GLN A 121 9.71 -0.32 -6.96
N THR A 122 10.73 -0.30 -6.10
CA THR A 122 11.25 -1.43 -5.32
C THR A 122 10.75 -1.45 -3.88
N LEU A 123 9.95 -0.47 -3.46
CA LEU A 123 9.43 -0.34 -2.09
C LEU A 123 8.22 -1.22 -1.81
N GLY A 124 8.05 -1.57 -0.53
CA GLY A 124 6.97 -2.41 -0.03
C GLY A 124 7.28 -3.91 -0.02
N TRP A 125 6.43 -4.67 0.64
CA TRP A 125 6.52 -6.14 0.70
C TRP A 125 5.79 -6.77 -0.50
N ARG A 126 5.90 -8.10 -0.65
CA ARG A 126 5.17 -8.89 -1.67
C ARG A 126 4.33 -9.92 -0.93
N TYR A 127 3.10 -10.21 -1.36
CA TYR A 127 2.19 -11.20 -0.79
C TYR A 127 1.55 -10.81 0.55
N PHE A 128 2.33 -10.59 1.60
CA PHE A 128 1.85 -10.18 2.93
C PHE A 128 2.94 -9.45 3.74
N PRO A 129 2.58 -8.69 4.79
CA PRO A 129 3.53 -8.03 5.69
C PRO A 129 4.53 -9.03 6.30
N GLY A 130 5.84 -8.75 6.22
CA GLY A 130 6.88 -9.63 6.76
C GLY A 130 7.29 -10.80 5.86
N SER A 131 6.89 -10.82 4.59
CA SER A 131 7.24 -11.91 3.67
C SER A 131 8.71 -11.97 3.23
N HIS A 132 9.49 -10.89 3.36
CA HIS A 132 10.85 -10.82 2.81
C HIS A 132 11.82 -11.85 3.40
N ASN A 133 11.59 -12.29 4.65
CA ASN A 133 12.49 -13.21 5.36
C ASN A 133 11.96 -14.65 5.43
N LYS A 134 10.85 -14.96 4.74
CA LYS A 134 10.31 -16.32 4.69
C LYS A 134 10.70 -16.97 3.36
N LYS A 135 11.33 -18.15 3.40
CA LYS A 135 11.55 -18.95 2.19
C LYS A 135 10.18 -19.26 1.57
N PRO A 136 9.91 -18.86 0.31
CA PRO A 136 8.67 -19.22 -0.34
C PRO A 136 8.68 -20.73 -0.63
N CYS A 137 7.51 -21.36 -0.59
CA CYS A 137 7.39 -22.76 -0.97
C CYS A 137 7.87 -22.96 -2.42
N ASN A 138 8.65 -24.01 -2.69
CA ASN A 138 9.18 -24.34 -4.01
C ASN A 138 8.16 -25.06 -4.92
N CYS A 139 6.96 -25.36 -4.41
CA CYS A 139 5.92 -26.08 -5.14
C CYS A 139 5.39 -25.28 -6.34
N GLU A 140 5.14 -25.95 -7.48
CA GLU A 140 4.61 -25.29 -8.68
C GLU A 140 3.29 -24.57 -8.37
N TYR A 141 2.40 -25.21 -7.62
CA TYR A 141 1.11 -24.65 -7.24
C TYR A 141 1.24 -23.33 -6.46
N CYS A 142 2.20 -23.25 -5.55
CA CYS A 142 2.47 -22.12 -4.66
C CYS A 142 3.07 -20.92 -5.41
N LEU A 143 3.89 -21.21 -6.44
CA LEU A 143 4.59 -20.20 -7.22
C LEU A 143 3.86 -19.82 -8.51
N ARG A 144 2.85 -20.60 -8.94
CA ARG A 144 2.05 -20.34 -10.12
C ARG A 144 1.32 -19.01 -10.00
N GLY A 145 1.40 -18.18 -11.05
CA GLY A 145 0.78 -16.84 -11.06
C GLY A 145 1.48 -15.79 -10.20
N THR A 146 2.56 -16.13 -9.51
CA THR A 146 3.36 -15.15 -8.75
C THR A 146 4.38 -14.42 -9.63
N ILE A 147 4.75 -13.19 -9.24
CA ILE A 147 5.75 -12.41 -9.97
C ILE A 147 7.08 -13.16 -9.98
N LYS A 148 7.56 -13.50 -11.18
CA LYS A 148 8.79 -14.28 -11.41
C LYS A 148 8.77 -15.68 -10.78
N GLY A 149 7.59 -16.27 -10.55
CA GLY A 149 7.42 -17.59 -9.92
C GLY A 149 8.30 -18.69 -10.51
N LYS A 150 8.33 -18.84 -11.84
CA LYS A 150 9.21 -19.82 -12.53
C LYS A 150 10.70 -19.60 -12.25
N LYS A 151 11.16 -18.34 -12.15
CA LYS A 151 12.57 -18.04 -11.84
C LYS A 151 12.88 -18.36 -10.37
N THR A 152 11.94 -18.06 -9.47
CA THR A 152 12.04 -18.41 -8.05
C THR A 152 12.11 -19.92 -7.87
N GLN A 153 11.25 -20.68 -8.56
CA GLN A 153 11.23 -22.13 -8.52
C GLN A 153 12.57 -22.73 -8.98
N LYS A 154 13.08 -22.30 -10.14
CA LYS A 154 14.38 -22.77 -10.65
C LYS A 154 15.52 -22.55 -9.66
N ARG A 155 15.59 -21.36 -9.05
CA ARG A 155 16.62 -21.05 -8.03
C ARG A 155 16.49 -21.96 -6.80
N LEU A 156 15.27 -22.17 -6.29
CA LEU A 156 15.06 -23.01 -5.11
C LEU A 156 15.36 -24.49 -5.40
N ASN A 157 15.03 -24.99 -6.59
CA ASN A 157 15.35 -26.36 -6.98
C ASN A 157 16.87 -26.56 -7.08
N GLN A 158 17.61 -25.60 -7.65
CA GLN A 158 19.08 -25.63 -7.70
C GLN A 158 19.70 -25.64 -6.28
N GLU A 159 19.20 -24.81 -5.37
CA GLU A 159 19.63 -24.79 -3.97
C GLU A 159 19.36 -26.13 -3.23
N THR A 160 18.45 -26.98 -3.72
CA THR A 160 18.15 -28.30 -3.13
C THR A 160 19.00 -29.44 -3.74
N GLU A 161 19.61 -29.21 -4.90
CA GLU A 161 20.48 -30.18 -5.59
C GLU A 161 21.95 -30.05 -5.15
N ASP A 162 22.32 -28.91 -4.55
CA ASP A 162 23.67 -28.59 -4.05
C ASP A 162 23.87 -28.86 -2.53
N GLU A 163 22.84 -29.34 -1.82
CA GLU A 163 22.87 -29.80 -0.40
C GLU A 163 22.85 -31.34 -0.32
#